data_AF-X1QZC5-F1
#
_entry.id   AF-X1QZC5-F1
#
_cell.length_a   1.000
_cell.length_b   1.000
_cell.length_c   1.000
_cell.angle_alpha   90.00
_cell.angle_beta   90.00
_cell.angle_gamma   90.00
#
_symmetry.space_group_name_H-M   'P 1'
#
loop_
_entity.id
_entity.type
_entity.pdbx_description
1 polymer ?
#
loop_
_entity_poly.entity_id
_entity_poly.type
_entity_poly.pdbx_seq_one_letter_code
_entity_poly.pdbx_strand_id
1 'polypeptide(L)' 'GEVVQLETKLPAWARPVTYLPILQLMAYYRSLAKGLDPDHPTNLAHVVHLGSLTSDDNNAL' A
#
# COMPACT_ATOMS: atom_id res chain seq x y z
N GLY A 1 28.08 8.94 -2.08
CA GLY A 1 26.70 9.34 -2.36
C GLY A 1 26.29 10.35 -1.31
N GLU A 2 25.59 11.41 -1.70
CA GLU A 2 25.08 12.42 -0.78
C GLU A 2 23.93 11.81 0.05
N VAL A 3 24.04 11.88 1.37
CA VAL A 3 23.03 11.35 2.30
C VAL A 3 22.20 12.53 2.81
N VAL A 4 20.91 12.52 2.54
CA VAL A 4 19.97 13.50 3.10
C VAL A 4 19.64 13.06 4.53
N GLN A 5 20.14 13.81 5.51
CA GLN A 5 19.88 13.56 6.92
C GLN A 5 18.73 14.44 7.41
N LEU A 6 17.63 13.81 7.83
CA LEU A 6 16.51 14.49 8.47
C LEU A 6 16.82 14.63 9.96
N GLU A 7 17.11 15.86 10.41
CA GLU A 7 17.39 16.23 11.81
C GLU A 7 16.13 16.12 12.68
N THR A 8 15.63 14.90 12.79
CA THR A 8 14.49 14.56 13.62
C THR A 8 15.05 14.12 14.97
N LYS A 9 14.58 14.74 16.07
CA LYS A 9 14.92 14.35 17.45
C LYS A 9 14.32 12.99 17.84
N LEU A 10 14.13 12.11 16.86
CA LEU A 10 13.48 10.83 16.97
C LEU A 10 14.51 9.73 17.23
N PRO A 11 14.16 8.73 18.06
CA PRO A 11 14.99 7.56 18.25
C PRO A 11 15.16 6.81 16.92
N ALA A 12 16.26 6.06 16.77
CA ALA A 12 16.62 5.40 15.52
C ALA A 12 15.49 4.55 14.92
N TRP A 13 14.72 3.88 15.76
CA TRP A 13 13.60 3.03 15.34
C TRP A 13 12.41 3.83 14.76
N ALA A 14 12.25 5.11 15.12
CA ALA A 14 11.13 5.95 14.67
C ALA A 14 11.47 6.77 13.41
N ARG A 15 12.76 6.91 13.07
CA ARG A 15 13.22 7.63 11.88
C ARG A 15 12.59 7.13 10.56
N PRO A 16 12.32 5.83 10.32
CA PRO A 16 11.68 5.38 9.09
C PRO A 16 10.33 6.07 8.79
N VAL A 17 9.59 6.46 9.82
CA VAL A 17 8.26 7.09 9.68
C VAL A 17 8.35 8.44 8.97
N THR A 18 9.45 9.19 9.14
CA THR A 18 9.60 10.52 8.54
C THR A 18 9.77 10.47 7.01
N TYR A 19 10.18 9.32 6.48
CA TYR A 19 10.30 9.10 5.04
C TYR A 19 8.98 8.67 4.40
N LEU A 20 8.00 8.18 5.18
CA LEU A 20 6.73 7.66 4.65
C LEU A 20 5.96 8.71 3.83
N PRO A 21 5.71 9.94 4.31
CA PRO A 21 4.90 10.90 3.55
C PRO A 21 5.54 11.26 2.20
N ILE A 22 6.86 11.41 2.17
CA ILE A 22 7.59 11.76 0.95
C ILE A 22 7.51 10.61 -0.07
N LEU A 23 7.73 9.38 0.39
CA LEU A 23 7.64 8.19 -0.47
C LEU A 23 6.20 7.94 -0.95
N GLN A 24 5.22 8.13 -0.08
CA GLN A 24 3.79 8.03 -0.40
C GLN A 24 3.40 9.06 -1.47
N LEU A 25 3.81 10.32 -1.33
CA LEU A 25 3.57 11.37 -2.33
C LEU A 25 4.27 11.07 -3.66
N MET A 26 5.51 10.60 -3.62
CA MET A 26 6.24 10.20 -4.84
C MET A 26 5.49 9.08 -5.58
N ALA A 27 5.02 8.06 -4.85
CA ALA A 27 4.23 6.97 -5.44
C ALA A 27 2.91 7.47 -6.03
N TYR A 28 2.20 8.35 -5.30
CA TYR A 28 0.95 8.96 -5.75
C TYR A 28 1.12 9.72 -7.07
N TYR A 29 2.05 10.69 -7.13
CA TYR A 29 2.27 11.46 -8.35
C TYR A 29 2.80 10.59 -9.50
N ARG A 30 3.57 9.55 -9.21
CA ARG A 30 4.03 8.58 -10.21
C ARG A 30 2.86 7.80 -10.82
N SER A 31 1.87 7.41 -10.02
CA SER A 31 0.65 6.74 -10.50
C SER A 31 -0.18 7.68 -11.38
N LEU A 32 -0.39 8.93 -10.95
CA LEU A 32 -1.10 9.93 -11.74
C LEU A 32 -0.40 10.23 -13.08
N ALA A 33 0.93 10.37 -13.08
CA ALA A 33 1.70 10.59 -14.31
C ALA A 33 1.60 9.43 -15.30
N LYS A 34 1.24 8.23 -14.83
CA LYS A 34 0.97 7.05 -15.66
C LYS A 34 -0.51 6.89 -16.04
N GLY A 35 -1.39 7.79 -15.58
CA GLY A 35 -2.84 7.68 -15.78
C GLY A 35 -3.48 6.51 -15.02
N LEU A 36 -2.85 6.05 -13.94
CA LEU A 36 -3.38 4.97 -13.09
C LEU A 36 -4.21 5.55 -11.95
N ASP A 37 -5.20 4.78 -11.47
CA ASP A 37 -5.94 5.09 -10.25
C ASP A 37 -5.18 4.52 -9.02
N PRO A 38 -4.59 5.37 -8.17
CA PRO A 38 -3.90 4.90 -6.95
C PRO A 38 -4.87 4.38 -5.88
N ASP A 39 -6.15 4.74 -5.92
CA ASP A 39 -7.16 4.31 -4.95
C ASP A 39 -7.74 2.93 -5.33
N HIS A 40 -7.79 2.61 -6.63
CA HIS A 40 -8.19 1.32 -7.18
C HIS A 40 -7.10 0.68 -8.05
N PRO A 41 -5.99 0.22 -7.45
CA PRO A 41 -4.93 -0.43 -8.20
C PRO A 41 -5.40 -1.71 -8.89
N THR A 42 -4.94 -1.94 -10.12
CA THR A 42 -5.34 -3.10 -10.93
C THR A 42 -5.02 -4.41 -10.22
N ASN A 43 -5.98 -5.35 -10.24
CA ASN A 43 -5.89 -6.68 -9.63
C ASN A 43 -5.84 -6.70 -8.09
N LEU A 44 -6.16 -5.58 -7.41
CA LEU A 44 -6.19 -5.52 -5.96
C LEU A 44 -7.57 -5.16 -5.45
N ALA A 45 -7.94 -5.78 -4.34
CA ALA A 45 -9.06 -5.39 -3.50
C ALA A 45 -8.52 -4.82 -2.19
N HIS A 46 -9.27 -3.93 -1.56
CA HIS A 46 -8.90 -3.35 -0.27
C HIS A 46 -8.75 -4.43 0.82
N VAL A 47 -9.59 -5.47 0.77
CA VAL A 47 -9.56 -6.63 1.67
C VAL A 47 -9.57 -7.89 0.83
N VAL A 48 -8.66 -8.82 1.13
CA VAL A 48 -8.62 -10.14 0.50
C VAL A 48 -9.54 -11.09 1.27
N HIS A 49 -10.58 -11.57 0.60
CA HIS A 49 -11.41 -12.65 1.11
C HIS A 49 -10.93 -13.97 0.53
N LEU A 50 -10.61 -14.93 1.39
CA LEU A 50 -10.49 -16.31 0.97
C LEU A 50 -11.89 -16.88 0.95
N GLY A 51 -12.40 -17.26 -0.23
CA GLY A 51 -13.61 -18.05 -0.30
C GLY A 51 -13.43 -19.26 0.62
N SER A 52 -14.37 -19.47 1.54
CA SER A 52 -14.42 -20.76 2.22
C SER A 52 -14.53 -21.81 1.11
N LEU A 53 -13.64 -22.79 1.09
CA LEU A 53 -13.79 -23.98 0.25
C LEU A 53 -14.97 -24.85 0.76
N THR A 54 -16.07 -24.23 1.19
CA THR A 54 -17.31 -24.93 1.46
C THR A 54 -18.09 -24.91 0.17
N SER A 55 -17.83 -25.93 -0.66
CA SER A 55 -18.79 -26.39 -1.64
C SER A 55 -20.02 -26.88 -0.85
N ASP A 56 -20.95 -25.96 -0.57
CA ASP A 56 -22.33 -26.28 -0.21
C ASP A 56 -23.15 -26.50 -1.50
N ASP A 57 -22.58 -27.23 -2.46
CA ASP A 57 -23.29 -27.80 -3.61
C ASP A 57 -24.01 -29.11 -3.21
N ASN A 58 -24.62 -29.16 -2.01
CA ASN A 58 -25.42 -30.30 -1.56
C ASN A 58 -26.64 -29.84 -0.77
N ASN A 59 -27.58 -29.18 -1.45
CA ASN A 59 -28.99 -29.56 -1.30
C ASN A 59 -29.80 -29.09 -2.51
N ALA A 60 -29.77 -29.90 -3.57
CA ALA A 60 -30.90 -30.01 -4.47
C ALA A 60 -31.97 -30.88 -3.81
N LEU A 61 -32.96 -30.26 -3.16
CA LEU A 61 -34.36 -30.70 -3.05
C LEU A 61 -35.24 -29.46 -2.85
#